data_AF-A0A927IKY4-F1
#
_entry.id   AF-A0A927IKY4-F1
#
_cell.length_a   1.000
_cell.length_b   1.000
_cell.length_c   1.000
_cell.angle_alpha   90.00
_cell.angle_beta   90.00
_cell.angle_gamma   90.00
#
_symmetry.space_group_name_H-M   'P 1'
#
loop_
_entity.id
_entity.type
_entity.pdbx_description
1 polymer ?
#
loop_
_entity_poly.entity_id
_entity_poly.type
_entity_poly.pdbx_seq_one_letter_code
_entity_poly.pdbx_strand_id
1 'polypeptide(L)'
;MRPVNTGSGRTSRPARAAAPSAPRTHRARPLHRVRSVDVGRARRSGEPRVSRVDVLASLGDLPAVVEAGERARAACDELRWHEAFRRRWREVRAESGVRSACASAAVDGARVPLDAVRAMALTSPDDGATELVARGALRAAALVERLMPELGGKSSSVLPPLPQLVARIHAAAAAGLVVPDDLGRLRGTRAPRDLTGLGAAPTGAELAARLELLGRVVATSEAPALVVAAVVHGELLALRPFVAGNGVVARATARLLVTARGLDVTGSVIAEGAWARTPNAYLGAAAGFATGTPSGVGAWVVACADAVVDGAGAARAVAEAVRAGRLDA
;
A
#
# COMPACT_ATOMS: atom_id res chain seq x y z
N MET A 1 -50.28 -36.15 38.90
CA MET A 1 -50.00 -36.77 40.21
C MET A 1 -48.86 -36.00 40.85
N ARG A 2 -49.13 -35.32 41.99
CA ARG A 2 -48.20 -34.60 42.90
C ARG A 2 -47.51 -35.61 43.86
N PRO A 3 -46.36 -35.33 44.54
CA PRO A 3 -46.22 -34.39 45.69
C PRO A 3 -45.03 -33.39 45.57
N VAL A 4 -45.05 -32.12 46.04
CA VAL A 4 -45.05 -31.53 47.43
C VAL A 4 -43.67 -31.70 48.13
N ASN A 5 -42.75 -30.71 48.12
CA ASN A 5 -42.58 -29.45 48.91
C ASN A 5 -41.97 -29.63 50.34
N THR A 6 -40.89 -28.91 50.68
CA THR A 6 -40.82 -27.85 51.74
C THR A 6 -39.41 -27.50 52.28
N GLY A 7 -39.22 -26.21 52.61
CA GLY A 7 -38.24 -25.65 53.57
C GLY A 7 -37.13 -24.80 52.93
N SER A 8 -37.14 -23.45 52.84
CA SER A 8 -37.42 -22.32 53.75
C SER A 8 -36.38 -22.08 54.86
N GLY A 9 -35.69 -20.93 54.79
CA GLY A 9 -34.87 -20.35 55.85
C GLY A 9 -34.41 -18.92 55.52
N ARG A 10 -35.11 -17.93 56.10
CA ARG A 10 -34.82 -16.48 56.07
C ARG A 10 -34.18 -16.05 57.41
N THR A 11 -33.78 -14.75 57.47
CA THR A 11 -33.41 -13.89 58.64
C THR A 11 -31.89 -13.74 58.85
N SER A 12 -31.27 -12.59 59.16
CA SER A 12 -31.70 -11.21 59.51
C SER A 12 -30.46 -10.30 59.64
N ARG A 13 -30.57 -8.99 59.34
CA ARG A 13 -29.59 -7.92 59.67
C ARG A 13 -29.66 -7.55 61.16
N PRO A 14 -28.58 -6.98 61.72
CA PRO A 14 -28.75 -5.88 62.68
C PRO A 14 -27.86 -4.65 62.40
N ALA A 15 -28.13 -3.60 63.18
CA ALA A 15 -27.85 -2.19 62.95
C ALA A 15 -26.61 -1.64 63.71
N ARG A 16 -26.38 -0.35 63.47
CA ARG A 16 -25.25 0.55 63.80
C ARG A 16 -25.25 1.03 65.26
N ALA A 17 -24.08 1.27 65.86
CA ALA A 17 -23.88 2.13 67.04
C ALA A 17 -22.44 2.70 67.09
N ALA A 18 -22.25 3.86 67.72
CA ALA A 18 -21.09 4.75 67.62
C ALA A 18 -20.31 4.94 68.94
N ALA A 19 -18.99 5.20 68.82
CA ALA A 19 -17.99 5.92 69.64
C ALA A 19 -17.85 5.67 71.17
N PRO A 20 -16.61 5.77 71.75
CA PRO A 20 -16.10 7.07 72.21
C PRO A 20 -14.57 7.29 72.05
N SER A 21 -14.11 8.46 72.53
CA SER A 21 -12.89 9.22 72.20
C SER A 21 -11.81 9.30 73.31
N ALA A 22 -10.61 9.78 72.91
CA ALA A 22 -9.52 10.48 73.65
C ALA A 22 -8.23 9.65 73.98
N PRO A 23 -7.04 10.27 74.24
CA PRO A 23 -6.70 11.69 74.34
C PRO A 23 -5.49 12.18 73.51
N ARG A 24 -5.29 13.51 73.58
CA ARG A 24 -4.25 14.36 72.96
C ARG A 24 -2.93 14.30 73.72
N THR A 25 -1.80 14.43 73.01
CA THR A 25 -0.52 14.93 73.57
C THR A 25 0.06 16.05 72.71
N HIS A 26 0.81 16.92 73.37
CA HIS A 26 1.12 18.30 73.02
C HIS A 26 2.31 18.50 72.08
N ARG A 27 2.23 19.63 71.36
CA ARG A 27 3.19 20.33 70.48
C ARG A 27 4.70 20.23 70.83
N ALA A 28 5.50 20.22 69.76
CA ALA A 28 6.67 21.09 69.62
C ALA A 28 6.91 21.47 68.13
N ARG A 29 7.23 22.74 67.87
CA ARG A 29 7.69 23.39 66.61
C ARG A 29 8.77 24.39 67.04
N PRO A 30 9.59 25.01 66.16
CA PRO A 30 10.04 24.66 64.81
C PRO A 30 11.58 24.87 64.65
N LEU A 31 12.22 24.43 63.55
CA LEU A 31 13.44 25.11 63.05
C LEU A 31 13.54 25.04 61.52
N HIS A 32 13.98 26.17 60.96
CA HIS A 32 14.23 26.47 59.56
C HIS A 32 15.12 25.44 58.84
N ARG A 33 14.80 25.10 57.57
CA ARG A 33 15.77 25.16 56.45
C ARG A 33 15.16 24.89 55.07
N VAL A 34 15.31 25.91 54.22
CA VAL A 34 15.68 25.90 52.79
C VAL A 34 14.80 25.12 51.80
N ARG A 35 14.15 25.90 50.94
CA ARG A 35 13.54 25.51 49.67
C ARG A 35 14.55 24.69 48.84
N SER A 36 14.22 23.43 48.54
CA SER A 36 14.91 22.70 47.48
C SER A 36 14.54 23.32 46.13
N VAL A 37 15.56 23.78 45.43
CA VAL A 37 15.49 24.32 44.07
C VAL A 37 15.00 23.23 43.13
N ASP A 38 13.93 23.51 42.39
CA ASP A 38 13.54 22.76 41.20
C ASP A 38 14.72 22.79 40.23
N VAL A 39 15.42 21.67 40.08
CA VAL A 39 16.39 21.47 39.00
C VAL A 39 15.59 21.30 37.73
N GLY A 40 15.28 22.44 37.10
CA GLY A 40 14.68 22.51 35.79
C GLY A 40 15.42 21.58 34.84
N ARG A 41 14.70 20.60 34.32
CA ARG A 41 15.14 19.74 33.22
C ARG A 41 15.36 20.65 32.02
N ALA A 42 16.59 21.11 31.86
CA ALA A 42 17.04 21.88 30.71
C ALA A 42 16.61 21.11 29.46
N ARG A 43 15.70 21.72 28.70
CA ARG A 43 15.42 21.34 27.32
C ARG A 43 16.78 21.31 26.64
N ARG A 44 17.22 20.12 26.21
CA ARG A 44 18.39 20.03 25.34
C ARG A 44 18.05 20.87 24.11
N SER A 45 18.80 21.95 24.01
CA SER A 45 18.88 22.89 22.90
C SER A 45 18.84 22.14 21.58
N GLY A 46 18.00 22.65 20.67
CA GLY A 46 17.75 22.04 19.37
C GLY A 46 19.05 21.74 18.64
N GLU A 47 19.25 20.46 18.34
CA GLU A 47 19.94 20.11 17.10
C GLU A 47 19.19 20.81 15.96
N PRO A 48 19.91 21.38 14.98
CA PRO A 48 19.26 21.90 13.79
C PRO A 48 18.52 20.72 13.16
N ARG A 49 17.18 20.73 13.24
CA ARG A 49 16.36 20.01 12.27
C ARG A 49 16.70 20.67 10.96
N VAL A 50 17.66 20.10 10.22
CA VAL A 50 17.75 20.32 8.78
C VAL A 50 16.33 20.10 8.30
N SER A 51 15.66 21.17 7.84
CA SER A 51 14.38 21.04 7.17
C SER A 51 14.64 20.07 6.03
N ARG A 52 14.20 18.83 6.22
CA ARG A 52 14.47 17.75 5.28
C ARG A 52 13.65 18.11 4.06
N VAL A 53 14.28 18.78 3.10
CA VAL A 53 13.66 19.13 1.82
C VAL A 53 13.05 17.84 1.29
N ASP A 54 11.74 17.85 1.09
CA ASP A 54 11.07 16.73 0.45
C ASP A 54 11.54 16.69 -1.00
N VAL A 55 12.48 15.78 -1.27
CA VAL A 55 13.11 15.63 -2.59
C VAL A 55 12.11 15.23 -3.67
N LEU A 56 10.95 14.69 -3.29
CA LEU A 56 9.90 14.33 -4.25
C LEU A 56 8.92 15.49 -4.48
N ALA A 57 8.83 16.46 -3.57
CA ALA A 57 7.88 17.57 -3.70
C ALA A 57 8.20 18.43 -4.94
N SER A 58 9.48 18.68 -5.22
CA SER A 58 9.91 19.48 -6.38
C SER A 58 9.55 18.85 -7.73
N LEU A 59 9.40 17.53 -7.81
CA LEU A 59 8.89 16.87 -9.01
C LEU A 59 7.41 17.19 -9.25
N GLY A 60 6.65 17.40 -8.17
CA GLY A 60 5.25 17.81 -8.21
C GLY A 60 5.04 19.23 -8.73
N ASP A 61 6.08 20.07 -8.71
CA ASP A 61 6.02 21.46 -9.17
C ASP A 61 6.32 21.62 -10.67
N LEU A 62 6.73 20.56 -11.36
CA LEU A 62 6.96 20.59 -12.80
C LEU A 62 5.63 20.83 -13.53
N PRO A 63 5.50 21.83 -14.43
CA PRO A 63 4.22 22.19 -15.04
C PRO A 63 3.48 21.01 -15.68
N ALA A 64 4.18 20.16 -16.43
CA ALA A 64 3.59 18.97 -17.06
C ALA A 64 3.10 17.94 -16.02
N VAL A 65 3.78 17.83 -14.88
CA VAL A 65 3.39 16.91 -13.78
C VAL A 65 2.19 17.46 -13.03
N VAL A 66 2.12 18.77 -12.81
CA VAL A 66 0.94 19.44 -12.21
C VAL A 66 -0.28 19.16 -13.06
N GLU A 67 -0.22 19.48 -14.35
CA GLU A 67 -1.33 19.28 -15.29
C GLU A 67 -1.75 17.81 -15.34
N ALA A 68 -0.78 16.89 -15.40
CA ALA A 68 -1.05 15.45 -15.41
C ALA A 68 -1.67 14.94 -14.12
N GLY A 69 -1.21 15.45 -12.97
CA GLY A 69 -1.77 15.16 -11.66
C GLY A 69 -3.21 15.66 -11.51
N GLU A 70 -3.53 16.82 -12.08
CA GLU A 70 -4.89 17.36 -12.10
C GLU A 70 -5.84 16.48 -12.93
N ARG A 71 -5.43 16.06 -14.13
CA ARG A 71 -6.22 15.12 -14.94
C ARG A 71 -6.45 13.78 -14.23
N ALA A 72 -5.41 13.22 -13.63
CA ALA A 72 -5.51 11.96 -12.89
C ALA A 72 -6.46 12.09 -11.68
N ARG A 73 -6.40 13.21 -10.94
CA ARG A 73 -7.30 13.49 -9.82
C ARG A 73 -8.75 13.64 -10.28
N ALA A 74 -8.99 14.41 -11.34
CA ALA A 74 -10.32 14.60 -11.91
C ALA A 74 -10.96 13.26 -12.31
N ALA A 75 -10.21 12.39 -13.02
CA ALA A 75 -10.69 11.06 -13.41
C ALA A 75 -11.01 10.16 -12.19
N CYS A 76 -10.18 10.20 -11.14
CA CYS A 76 -10.43 9.45 -9.91
C CYS A 76 -11.65 9.98 -9.12
N ASP A 77 -11.83 11.31 -9.10
CA ASP A 77 -12.99 11.94 -8.47
C ASP A 77 -14.29 11.56 -9.19
N GLU A 78 -14.32 11.62 -10.52
CA GLU A 78 -15.46 11.15 -11.32
C GLU A 78 -15.80 9.68 -11.03
N LEU A 79 -14.77 8.82 -10.95
CA LEU A 79 -14.94 7.41 -10.63
C LEU A 79 -15.54 7.23 -9.22
N ARG A 80 -15.02 7.96 -8.22
CA ARG A 80 -15.51 7.92 -6.83
C ARG A 80 -17.00 8.24 -6.73
N TRP A 81 -17.50 9.17 -7.53
CA TRP A 81 -18.90 9.59 -7.51
C TRP A 81 -19.82 8.70 -8.37
N HIS A 82 -19.29 7.68 -9.05
CA HIS A 82 -20.10 6.75 -9.81
C HIS A 82 -21.04 5.93 -8.90
N GLU A 83 -22.29 5.77 -9.32
CA GLU A 83 -23.37 5.24 -8.48
C GLU A 83 -23.11 3.83 -7.92
N ALA A 84 -22.37 2.99 -8.64
CA ALA A 84 -22.03 1.64 -8.21
C ALA A 84 -21.29 1.63 -6.86
N PHE A 85 -20.48 2.67 -6.59
CA PHE A 85 -19.69 2.77 -5.36
C PHE A 85 -20.53 3.04 -4.10
N ARG A 86 -21.83 3.35 -4.25
CA ARG A 86 -22.74 3.53 -3.09
C ARG A 86 -23.07 2.22 -2.37
N ARG A 87 -23.13 1.09 -3.10
CA ARG A 87 -23.60 -0.20 -2.55
C ARG A 87 -22.74 -1.39 -2.97
N ARG A 88 -22.14 -1.34 -4.15
CA ARG A 88 -21.44 -2.48 -4.78
C ARG A 88 -19.95 -2.21 -4.96
N TRP A 89 -19.38 -1.27 -4.20
CA TRP A 89 -17.98 -0.88 -4.37
C TRP A 89 -16.99 -2.04 -4.17
N ARG A 90 -17.30 -3.00 -3.28
CA ARG A 90 -16.46 -4.19 -3.05
C ARG A 90 -16.41 -5.09 -4.27
N GLU A 91 -17.55 -5.25 -4.96
CA GLU A 91 -17.63 -6.04 -6.18
C GLU A 91 -16.85 -5.37 -7.32
N VAL A 92 -16.99 -4.04 -7.45
CA VAL A 92 -16.20 -3.26 -8.42
C VAL A 92 -14.70 -3.38 -8.12
N ARG A 93 -14.28 -3.20 -6.86
CA ARG A 93 -12.88 -3.30 -6.45
C ARG A 93 -12.31 -4.69 -6.72
N ALA A 94 -13.03 -5.75 -6.37
CA ALA A 94 -12.60 -7.13 -6.57
C ALA A 94 -12.42 -7.44 -8.07
N GLU A 95 -13.41 -7.12 -8.91
CA GLU A 95 -13.32 -7.33 -10.36
C GLU A 95 -12.21 -6.48 -10.99
N SER A 96 -12.07 -5.21 -10.59
CA SER A 96 -10.95 -4.36 -10.98
C SER A 96 -9.61 -4.98 -10.60
N GLY A 97 -9.51 -5.60 -9.42
CA GLY A 97 -8.33 -6.33 -8.95
C GLY A 97 -7.98 -7.50 -9.89
N VAL A 98 -8.97 -8.31 -10.28
CA VAL A 98 -8.77 -9.43 -11.24
C VAL A 98 -8.32 -8.92 -12.61
N ARG A 99 -8.97 -7.90 -13.15
CA ARG A 99 -8.58 -7.30 -14.45
C ARG A 99 -7.20 -6.69 -14.41
N SER A 100 -6.84 -6.06 -13.30
CA SER A 100 -5.52 -5.47 -13.11
C SER A 100 -4.43 -6.53 -12.97
N ALA A 101 -4.73 -7.65 -12.30
CA ALA A 101 -3.84 -8.82 -12.27
C ALA A 101 -3.63 -9.40 -13.66
N CYS A 102 -4.71 -9.57 -14.44
CA CYS A 102 -4.65 -10.05 -15.82
C CYS A 102 -3.79 -9.12 -16.71
N ALA A 103 -4.03 -7.81 -16.64
CA ALA A 103 -3.24 -6.83 -17.40
C ALA A 103 -1.78 -6.78 -16.93
N SER A 104 -1.54 -6.84 -15.62
CA SER A 104 -0.20 -6.90 -15.04
C SER A 104 0.57 -8.12 -15.54
N ALA A 105 -0.05 -9.30 -15.57
CA ALA A 105 0.57 -10.50 -16.10
C ALA A 105 0.90 -10.35 -17.60
N ALA A 106 0.00 -9.75 -18.38
CA ALA A 106 0.21 -9.50 -19.80
C ALA A 106 1.39 -8.55 -20.10
N VAL A 107 1.68 -7.58 -19.22
CA VAL A 107 2.87 -6.72 -19.33
C VAL A 107 4.16 -7.54 -19.24
N ASP A 108 4.18 -8.57 -18.39
CA ASP A 108 5.33 -9.47 -18.24
C ASP A 108 5.30 -10.66 -19.23
N GLY A 109 4.48 -10.56 -20.28
CA GLY A 109 4.37 -11.55 -21.36
C GLY A 109 3.38 -12.68 -21.11
N ALA A 110 2.80 -12.78 -19.92
CA ALA A 110 1.83 -13.83 -19.57
C ALA A 110 0.41 -13.42 -19.97
N ARG A 111 0.06 -13.64 -21.24
CA ARG A 111 -1.26 -13.32 -21.80
C ARG A 111 -2.25 -14.46 -21.58
N VAL A 112 -2.97 -14.41 -20.47
CA VAL A 112 -4.03 -15.37 -20.11
C VAL A 112 -5.41 -14.71 -20.30
N PRO A 113 -6.42 -15.41 -20.86
CA PRO A 113 -7.78 -14.88 -20.94
C PRO A 113 -8.35 -14.51 -19.55
N LEU A 114 -9.15 -13.44 -19.48
CA LEU A 114 -9.69 -12.94 -18.21
C LEU A 114 -10.48 -14.00 -17.45
N ASP A 115 -11.29 -14.81 -18.13
CA ASP A 115 -12.04 -15.91 -17.52
C ASP A 115 -11.16 -16.98 -16.89
N ALA A 116 -10.01 -17.28 -17.50
CA ALA A 116 -9.05 -18.19 -16.90
C ALA A 116 -8.43 -17.58 -15.63
N VAL A 117 -8.13 -16.28 -15.61
CA VAL A 117 -7.67 -15.58 -14.40
C VAL A 117 -8.75 -15.57 -13.30
N ARG A 118 -10.04 -15.38 -13.66
CA ARG A 118 -11.17 -15.52 -12.72
C ARG A 118 -11.23 -16.93 -12.12
N ALA A 119 -11.07 -17.96 -12.95
CA ALA A 119 -11.08 -19.36 -12.50
C ALA A 119 -9.90 -19.70 -11.57
N MET A 120 -8.74 -19.05 -11.73
CA MET A 120 -7.59 -19.21 -10.83
C MET A 120 -7.86 -18.74 -9.40
N ALA A 121 -8.87 -17.89 -9.17
CA ALA A 121 -9.27 -17.51 -7.81
C ALA A 121 -9.97 -18.65 -7.06
N LEU A 122 -10.49 -19.65 -7.80
CA LEU A 122 -11.32 -20.73 -7.26
C LEU A 122 -10.60 -22.09 -7.25
N THR A 123 -9.55 -22.24 -8.05
CA THR A 123 -8.90 -23.52 -8.31
C THR A 123 -7.38 -23.39 -8.22
N SER A 124 -6.69 -24.51 -8.04
CA SER A 124 -5.22 -24.58 -8.06
C SER A 124 -4.76 -25.72 -8.97
N PRO A 125 -4.97 -25.61 -10.30
CA PRO A 125 -4.47 -26.57 -11.27
C PRO A 125 -2.93 -26.55 -11.36
N ASP A 126 -2.39 -27.58 -11.99
CA ASP A 126 -1.00 -27.63 -12.43
C ASP A 126 -0.78 -26.54 -13.49
N ASP A 127 0.05 -25.56 -13.16
CA ASP A 127 0.26 -24.39 -14.01
C ASP A 127 1.50 -24.52 -14.89
N GLY A 128 1.37 -24.08 -16.13
CA GLY A 128 2.51 -23.69 -16.95
C GLY A 128 3.15 -22.39 -16.47
N ALA A 129 4.29 -22.02 -17.07
CA ALA A 129 5.02 -20.82 -16.68
C ALA A 129 4.19 -19.53 -16.82
N THR A 130 3.35 -19.45 -17.86
CA THR A 130 2.43 -18.33 -18.11
C THR A 130 1.38 -18.22 -17.00
N GLU A 131 0.75 -19.33 -16.64
CA GLU A 131 -0.29 -19.40 -15.62
C GLU A 131 0.26 -19.07 -14.24
N LEU A 132 1.49 -19.48 -13.93
CA LEU A 132 2.16 -19.13 -12.67
C LEU A 132 2.36 -17.61 -12.52
N VAL A 133 2.69 -16.89 -13.59
CA VAL A 133 2.79 -15.42 -13.59
C VAL A 133 1.42 -14.78 -13.37
N ALA A 134 0.40 -15.24 -14.08
CA ALA A 134 -0.97 -14.74 -13.91
C ALA A 134 -1.50 -14.97 -12.48
N ARG A 135 -1.29 -16.16 -11.92
CA ARG A 135 -1.65 -16.47 -10.53
C ARG A 135 -0.83 -15.67 -9.53
N GLY A 136 0.45 -15.45 -9.82
CA GLY A 136 1.31 -14.54 -9.07
C GLY A 136 0.73 -13.13 -8.98
N ALA A 137 0.39 -12.55 -10.13
CA ALA A 137 -0.23 -11.23 -10.23
C ALA A 137 -1.57 -11.17 -9.47
N LEU A 138 -2.39 -12.22 -9.56
CA LEU A 138 -3.67 -12.31 -8.82
C LEU A 138 -3.46 -12.34 -7.30
N ARG A 139 -2.49 -13.13 -6.81
CA ARG A 139 -2.14 -13.18 -5.38
C ARG A 139 -1.59 -11.86 -4.87
N ALA A 140 -0.77 -11.18 -5.67
CA ALA A 140 -0.26 -9.84 -5.37
C ALA A 140 -1.40 -8.81 -5.30
N ALA A 141 -2.31 -8.80 -6.27
CA ALA A 141 -3.49 -7.95 -6.30
C ALA A 141 -4.36 -8.15 -5.05
N ALA A 142 -4.68 -9.40 -4.71
CA ALA A 142 -5.46 -9.73 -3.52
C ALA A 142 -4.75 -9.32 -2.21
N LEU A 143 -3.40 -9.43 -2.15
CA LEU A 143 -2.64 -8.96 -1.00
C LEU A 143 -2.74 -7.44 -0.84
N VAL A 144 -2.53 -6.67 -1.91
CA VAL A 144 -2.57 -5.21 -1.83
C VAL A 144 -3.99 -4.72 -1.56
N GLU A 145 -5.02 -5.36 -2.11
CA GLU A 145 -6.41 -5.01 -1.82
C GLU A 145 -6.74 -5.11 -0.32
N ARG A 146 -6.26 -6.16 0.37
CA ARG A 146 -6.41 -6.29 1.83
C ARG A 146 -5.68 -5.21 2.63
N LEU A 147 -4.70 -4.53 2.04
CA LEU A 147 -3.95 -3.43 2.66
C LEU A 147 -4.54 -2.06 2.32
N MET A 148 -5.46 -1.98 1.34
CA MET A 148 -6.11 -0.73 0.96
C MET A 148 -7.13 -0.30 2.03
N PRO A 149 -7.28 1.02 2.28
CA PRO A 149 -8.38 1.53 3.08
C PRO A 149 -9.76 1.12 2.51
N GLU A 150 -10.69 0.83 3.41
CA GLU A 150 -12.11 0.66 3.06
C GLU A 150 -12.68 1.99 2.55
N LEU A 151 -13.53 1.93 1.51
CA LEU A 151 -14.17 3.13 0.99
C LEU A 151 -15.12 3.73 2.06
N GLY A 152 -14.91 5.00 2.42
CA GLY A 152 -15.64 5.67 3.49
C GLY A 152 -15.17 5.31 4.91
N GLY A 153 -14.12 4.49 5.04
CA GLY A 153 -13.48 4.19 6.31
C GLY A 153 -12.79 5.43 6.91
N LYS A 154 -12.90 5.60 8.23
CA LYS A 154 -12.25 6.69 8.99
C LYS A 154 -10.76 6.43 9.27
N SER A 155 -10.25 5.24 8.93
CA SER A 155 -8.90 4.81 9.27
C SER A 155 -7.99 4.85 8.04
N SER A 156 -6.84 5.51 8.20
CA SER A 156 -5.71 5.35 7.29
C SER A 156 -5.08 3.98 7.54
N SER A 157 -4.89 3.19 6.47
CA SER A 157 -4.16 1.92 6.58
C SER A 157 -2.69 2.22 6.87
N VAL A 158 -2.21 1.80 8.05
CA VAL A 158 -0.79 1.90 8.38
C VAL A 158 -0.06 0.83 7.57
N LEU A 159 0.57 1.24 6.49
CA LEU A 159 1.36 0.35 5.65
C LEU A 159 2.65 -0.08 6.37
N PRO A 160 3.12 -1.32 6.16
CA PRO A 160 4.46 -1.71 6.56
C PRO A 160 5.54 -0.81 5.92
N PRO A 161 6.74 -0.73 6.50
CA PRO A 161 7.89 -0.15 5.82
C PRO A 161 8.05 -0.70 4.40
N LEU A 162 8.39 0.17 3.45
CA LEU A 162 8.41 -0.18 2.03
C LEU A 162 9.23 -1.45 1.73
N PRO A 163 10.45 -1.67 2.29
CA PRO A 163 11.20 -2.91 2.06
C PRO A 163 10.43 -4.18 2.48
N GLN A 164 9.71 -4.12 3.61
CA GLN A 164 8.91 -5.24 4.11
C GLN A 164 7.65 -5.45 3.27
N LEU A 165 7.04 -4.36 2.82
CA LEU A 165 5.88 -4.40 1.92
C LEU A 165 6.24 -5.08 0.59
N VAL A 166 7.32 -4.65 -0.06
CA VAL A 166 7.73 -5.24 -1.35
C VAL A 166 8.16 -6.69 -1.22
N ALA A 167 8.80 -7.07 -0.11
CA ALA A 167 9.13 -8.47 0.17
C ALA A 167 7.88 -9.35 0.31
N ARG A 168 6.84 -8.86 1.02
CA ARG A 168 5.55 -9.55 1.16
C ARG A 168 4.80 -9.67 -0.18
N ILE A 169 4.80 -8.60 -0.97
CA ILE A 169 4.20 -8.62 -2.32
C ILE A 169 4.96 -9.61 -3.21
N HIS A 170 6.28 -9.61 -3.19
CA HIS A 170 7.07 -10.56 -3.95
C HIS A 170 6.83 -12.02 -3.53
N ALA A 171 6.75 -12.31 -2.23
CA ALA A 171 6.44 -13.66 -1.76
C ALA A 171 5.08 -14.16 -2.30
N ALA A 172 4.08 -13.28 -2.40
CA ALA A 172 2.79 -13.61 -3.02
C ALA A 172 2.88 -13.75 -4.56
N ALA A 173 3.62 -12.85 -5.21
CA ALA A 173 3.75 -12.81 -6.67
C ALA A 173 4.59 -13.95 -7.25
N ALA A 174 5.68 -14.32 -6.57
CA ALA A 174 6.70 -15.20 -7.11
C ALA A 174 6.60 -16.65 -6.63
N ALA A 175 5.62 -16.99 -5.79
CA ALA A 175 5.43 -18.35 -5.31
C ALA A 175 5.13 -19.31 -6.47
N GLY A 176 6.03 -20.28 -6.70
CA GLY A 176 6.02 -21.19 -7.86
C GLY A 176 6.88 -20.72 -9.03
N LEU A 177 7.18 -19.43 -9.15
CA LEU A 177 8.07 -18.86 -10.18
C LEU A 177 9.55 -18.91 -9.81
N VAL A 178 9.85 -18.84 -8.51
CA VAL A 178 11.20 -18.92 -7.97
C VAL A 178 11.27 -20.03 -6.91
N VAL A 179 12.49 -20.43 -6.57
CA VAL A 179 12.71 -21.40 -5.49
C VAL A 179 12.20 -20.81 -4.15
N PRO A 180 11.67 -21.62 -3.22
CA PRO A 180 11.09 -21.11 -1.97
C PRO A 180 12.03 -20.20 -1.16
N ASP A 181 13.33 -20.48 -1.20
CA ASP A 181 14.35 -19.67 -0.53
C ASP A 181 14.54 -18.26 -1.13
N ASP A 182 14.08 -18.01 -2.34
CA ASP A 182 14.13 -16.67 -2.95
C ASP A 182 12.88 -15.84 -2.63
N LEU A 183 11.84 -16.43 -2.03
CA LEU A 183 10.58 -15.73 -1.78
C LEU A 183 10.75 -14.59 -0.77
N GLY A 184 10.67 -13.38 -1.29
CA GLY A 184 10.74 -12.13 -0.53
C GLY A 184 12.17 -11.77 -0.14
N ARG A 185 13.17 -12.51 -0.62
CA ARG A 185 14.58 -12.22 -0.37
C ARG A 185 15.16 -11.40 -1.51
N LEU A 186 15.83 -10.30 -1.17
CA LEU A 186 16.56 -9.50 -2.14
C LEU A 186 17.61 -10.37 -2.84
N ARG A 187 17.79 -10.16 -4.14
CA ARG A 187 18.86 -10.85 -4.87
C ARG A 187 20.21 -10.38 -4.36
N GLY A 188 21.16 -11.31 -4.27
CA GLY A 188 22.57 -11.02 -4.03
C GLY A 188 23.23 -10.45 -5.29
N THR A 189 24.23 -11.15 -5.81
CA THR A 189 24.95 -10.78 -7.04
C THR A 189 24.30 -11.31 -8.32
N ARG A 190 23.24 -12.14 -8.19
CA ARG A 190 22.50 -12.69 -9.35
C ARG A 190 21.87 -11.56 -10.16
N ALA A 191 21.88 -11.70 -11.48
CA ALA A 191 21.10 -10.86 -12.37
C ALA A 191 19.59 -11.14 -12.21
N PRO A 192 18.71 -10.13 -12.32
CA PRO A 192 17.28 -10.36 -12.44
C PRO A 192 16.98 -11.11 -13.75
N ARG A 193 15.99 -12.01 -13.73
CA ARG A 193 15.56 -12.81 -14.89
C ARG A 193 14.47 -12.14 -15.73
N ASP A 194 13.89 -11.07 -15.22
CA ASP A 194 12.82 -10.29 -15.85
C ASP A 194 13.26 -8.84 -16.09
N LEU A 195 12.41 -8.09 -16.82
CA LEU A 195 12.65 -6.68 -17.16
C LEU A 195 14.01 -6.44 -17.84
N THR A 196 14.39 -7.34 -18.76
CA THR A 196 15.59 -7.22 -19.58
C THR A 196 15.52 -5.96 -20.45
N GLY A 197 16.64 -5.24 -20.59
CA GLY A 197 16.70 -4.03 -21.42
C GLY A 197 16.64 -2.71 -20.65
N LEU A 198 16.41 -2.73 -19.33
CA LEU A 198 16.42 -1.55 -18.46
C LEU A 198 17.80 -1.19 -17.89
N GLY A 199 18.89 -1.63 -18.55
CA GLY A 199 20.27 -1.40 -18.12
C GLY A 199 20.72 -2.23 -16.91
N ALA A 200 21.87 -1.85 -16.34
CA ALA A 200 22.44 -2.50 -15.16
C ALA A 200 21.59 -2.21 -13.91
N ALA A 201 21.44 -3.22 -13.04
CA ALA A 201 20.77 -3.07 -11.76
C ALA A 201 21.78 -3.25 -10.61
N PRO A 202 21.69 -2.45 -9.52
CA PRO A 202 22.60 -2.59 -8.37
C PRO A 202 22.45 -3.97 -7.73
N THR A 203 23.47 -4.47 -7.04
CA THR A 203 23.44 -5.81 -6.41
C THR A 203 23.79 -5.74 -4.93
N GLY A 204 23.47 -6.81 -4.19
CA GLY A 204 23.92 -6.99 -2.80
C GLY A 204 23.65 -5.78 -1.89
N ALA A 205 24.70 -5.28 -1.25
CA ALA A 205 24.61 -4.18 -0.28
C ALA A 205 24.12 -2.87 -0.89
N GLU A 206 24.49 -2.56 -2.14
CA GLU A 206 24.02 -1.34 -2.81
C GLU A 206 22.51 -1.40 -3.05
N LEU A 207 22.00 -2.53 -3.53
CA LEU A 207 20.57 -2.74 -3.72
C LEU A 207 19.80 -2.55 -2.42
N ALA A 208 20.26 -3.19 -1.34
CA ALA A 208 19.63 -3.07 -0.03
C ALA A 208 19.62 -1.61 0.47
N ALA A 209 20.76 -0.91 0.34
CA ALA A 209 20.89 0.48 0.75
C ALA A 209 19.95 1.42 -0.02
N ARG A 210 19.80 1.23 -1.35
CA ARG A 210 18.89 2.02 -2.18
C ARG A 210 17.42 1.77 -1.84
N LEU A 211 17.02 0.51 -1.64
CA LEU A 211 15.64 0.19 -1.26
C LEU A 211 15.28 0.74 0.12
N GLU A 212 16.21 0.67 1.08
CA GLU A 212 16.07 1.27 2.41
C GLU A 212 15.98 2.80 2.34
N LEU A 213 16.79 3.44 1.49
CA LEU A 213 16.70 4.88 1.25
C LEU A 213 15.35 5.27 0.67
N LEU A 214 14.88 4.56 -0.35
CA LEU A 214 13.56 4.77 -0.94
C LEU A 214 12.46 4.68 0.12
N GLY A 215 12.51 3.65 0.99
CA GLY A 215 11.56 3.51 2.08
C GLY A 215 11.55 4.69 3.04
N ARG A 216 12.72 5.23 3.41
CA ARG A 216 12.83 6.43 4.26
C ARG A 216 12.28 7.68 3.57
N VAL A 217 12.58 7.88 2.28
CA VAL A 217 12.08 9.01 1.50
C VAL A 217 10.55 8.98 1.43
N VAL A 218 9.98 7.83 1.07
CA VAL A 218 8.52 7.65 0.96
C VAL A 218 7.80 7.88 2.29
N ALA A 219 8.38 7.41 3.41
CA ALA A 219 7.78 7.53 4.74
C ALA A 219 7.70 8.97 5.25
N THR A 220 8.55 9.88 4.76
CA THR A 220 8.57 11.29 5.19
C THR A 220 8.12 12.27 4.11
N SER A 221 7.72 11.79 2.94
CA SER A 221 7.37 12.65 1.81
C SER A 221 5.91 13.09 1.87
N GLU A 222 5.69 14.39 1.71
CA GLU A 222 4.39 15.06 1.58
C GLU A 222 4.02 15.32 0.11
N ALA A 223 4.89 14.95 -0.83
CA ALA A 223 4.66 15.08 -2.26
C ALA A 223 3.35 14.39 -2.72
N PRO A 224 2.74 14.87 -3.83
CA PRO A 224 1.48 14.33 -4.34
C PRO A 224 1.49 12.81 -4.48
N ALA A 225 0.36 12.17 -4.16
CA ALA A 225 0.21 10.71 -4.20
C ALA A 225 0.68 10.08 -5.52
N LEU A 226 0.34 10.71 -6.65
CA LEU A 226 0.77 10.30 -7.99
C LEU A 226 2.30 10.30 -8.12
N VAL A 227 2.97 11.38 -7.70
CA VAL A 227 4.43 11.52 -7.80
C VAL A 227 5.12 10.40 -7.04
N VAL A 228 4.69 10.13 -5.81
CA VAL A 228 5.35 9.10 -5.00
C VAL A 228 5.04 7.69 -5.49
N ALA A 229 3.82 7.42 -5.93
CA ALA A 229 3.52 6.15 -6.57
C ALA A 229 4.36 5.93 -7.84
N ALA A 230 4.49 6.95 -8.69
CA ALA A 230 5.28 6.90 -9.91
C ALA A 230 6.77 6.70 -9.63
N VAL A 231 7.35 7.45 -8.67
CA VAL A 231 8.77 7.29 -8.28
C VAL A 231 9.03 5.92 -7.71
N VAL A 232 8.19 5.42 -6.79
CA VAL A 232 8.36 4.06 -6.25
C VAL A 232 8.24 3.01 -7.35
N HIS A 233 7.30 3.19 -8.29
CA HIS A 233 7.16 2.31 -9.44
C HIS A 233 8.45 2.27 -10.28
N GLY A 234 8.95 3.44 -10.69
CA GLY A 234 10.17 3.55 -11.51
C GLY A 234 11.40 3.01 -10.79
N GLU A 235 11.57 3.33 -9.51
CA GLU A 235 12.68 2.85 -8.69
C GLU A 235 12.65 1.32 -8.54
N LEU A 236 11.48 0.71 -8.28
CA LEU A 236 11.39 -0.74 -8.19
C LEU A 236 11.70 -1.43 -9.54
N LEU A 237 11.28 -0.83 -10.65
CA LEU A 237 11.65 -1.31 -11.99
C LEU A 237 13.14 -1.16 -12.28
N ALA A 238 13.79 -0.09 -11.80
CA ALA A 238 15.23 0.16 -11.97
C ALA A 238 16.09 -0.73 -11.06
N LEU A 239 15.70 -0.87 -9.80
CA LEU A 239 16.39 -1.68 -8.80
C LEU A 239 16.26 -3.17 -9.06
N ARG A 240 15.11 -3.63 -9.57
CA ARG A 240 14.79 -5.06 -9.79
C ARG A 240 15.19 -5.90 -8.57
N PRO A 241 14.63 -5.64 -7.38
CA PRO A 241 15.17 -6.17 -6.12
C PRO A 241 15.20 -7.70 -5.98
N PHE A 242 14.41 -8.41 -6.77
CA PHE A 242 14.24 -9.85 -6.69
C PHE A 242 14.77 -10.56 -7.93
N VAL A 243 14.86 -11.89 -7.85
CA VAL A 243 15.37 -12.72 -8.95
C VAL A 243 14.41 -12.74 -10.14
N ALA A 244 13.10 -12.67 -9.90
CA ALA A 244 12.04 -12.55 -10.90
C ALA A 244 10.78 -11.95 -10.25
N GLY A 245 9.78 -11.55 -11.06
CA GLY A 245 8.50 -11.00 -10.56
C GLY A 245 8.56 -9.53 -10.15
N ASN A 246 9.62 -8.82 -10.53
CA ASN A 246 9.84 -7.42 -10.20
C ASN A 246 8.78 -6.51 -10.84
N GLY A 247 8.36 -6.80 -12.07
CA GLY A 247 7.31 -6.04 -12.77
C GLY A 247 5.99 -6.06 -12.01
N VAL A 248 5.50 -7.26 -11.66
CA VAL A 248 4.28 -7.43 -10.83
C VAL A 248 4.40 -6.70 -9.50
N VAL A 249 5.53 -6.82 -8.80
CA VAL A 249 5.74 -6.16 -7.51
C VAL A 249 5.68 -4.64 -7.63
N ALA A 250 6.31 -4.08 -8.67
CA ALA A 250 6.36 -2.64 -8.87
C ALA A 250 4.97 -2.07 -9.15
N ARG A 251 4.21 -2.71 -10.05
CA ARG A 251 2.83 -2.30 -10.41
C ARG A 251 1.87 -2.44 -9.22
N ALA A 252 1.90 -3.58 -8.51
CA ALA A 252 1.07 -3.79 -7.33
C ALA A 252 1.37 -2.78 -6.20
N THR A 253 2.65 -2.45 -6.00
CA THR A 253 3.07 -1.44 -5.02
C THR A 253 2.57 -0.04 -5.42
N ALA A 254 2.71 0.33 -6.69
CA ALA A 254 2.22 1.60 -7.22
C ALA A 254 0.70 1.73 -7.02
N ARG A 255 -0.05 0.67 -7.34
CA ARG A 255 -1.50 0.58 -7.12
C ARG A 255 -1.88 0.79 -5.65
N LEU A 256 -1.18 0.13 -4.73
CA LEU A 256 -1.43 0.32 -3.31
C LEU A 256 -1.17 1.76 -2.87
N LEU A 257 -0.10 2.39 -3.37
CA LEU A 257 0.27 3.75 -2.99
C LEU A 257 -0.74 4.78 -3.53
N VAL A 258 -1.22 4.67 -4.77
CA VAL A 258 -2.25 5.61 -5.28
C VAL A 258 -3.52 5.55 -4.43
N THR A 259 -3.89 4.39 -3.90
CA THR A 259 -5.06 4.24 -3.04
C THR A 259 -4.81 4.67 -1.60
N ALA A 260 -3.74 4.17 -0.97
CA ALA A 260 -3.42 4.46 0.43
C ALA A 260 -3.09 5.94 0.66
N ARG A 261 -2.61 6.64 -0.37
CA ARG A 261 -2.29 8.08 -0.34
C ARG A 261 -3.44 8.95 -0.83
N GLY A 262 -4.59 8.36 -1.16
CA GLY A 262 -5.86 9.06 -1.39
C GLY A 262 -6.10 9.60 -2.80
N LEU A 263 -5.28 9.24 -3.80
CA LEU A 263 -5.57 9.61 -5.20
C LEU A 263 -6.77 8.81 -5.73
N ASP A 264 -6.71 7.49 -5.63
CA ASP A 264 -7.84 6.60 -5.93
C ASP A 264 -8.40 6.01 -4.64
N VAL A 265 -9.30 6.75 -3.98
CA VAL A 265 -9.98 6.28 -2.76
C VAL A 265 -10.86 5.04 -3.00
N THR A 266 -11.21 4.75 -4.25
CA THR A 266 -12.02 3.57 -4.61
C THR A 266 -11.20 2.30 -4.69
N GLY A 267 -9.88 2.38 -4.87
CA GLY A 267 -8.99 1.23 -5.06
C GLY A 267 -9.24 0.42 -6.33
N SER A 268 -9.96 1.01 -7.29
CA SER A 268 -10.52 0.31 -8.45
C SER A 268 -9.85 0.68 -9.78
N VAL A 269 -9.01 1.73 -9.84
CA VAL A 269 -8.28 2.13 -11.06
C VAL A 269 -7.47 0.95 -11.62
N ILE A 270 -7.50 0.73 -12.94
CA ILE A 270 -6.83 -0.38 -13.64
C ILE A 270 -5.71 0.15 -14.55
N ALA A 271 -4.68 0.78 -13.96
CA ALA A 271 -3.62 1.44 -14.71
C ALA A 271 -2.78 0.46 -15.55
N GLU A 272 -2.69 -0.80 -15.12
CA GLU A 272 -1.94 -1.85 -15.81
C GLU A 272 -2.45 -2.12 -17.23
N GLY A 273 -3.74 -1.82 -17.49
CA GLY A 273 -4.32 -1.93 -18.83
C GLY A 273 -3.62 -1.05 -19.86
N ALA A 274 -3.24 0.17 -19.50
CA ALA A 274 -2.51 1.08 -20.39
C ALA A 274 -1.15 0.50 -20.79
N TRP A 275 -0.38 0.01 -19.80
CA TRP A 275 0.93 -0.58 -20.03
C TRP A 275 0.87 -1.91 -20.78
N ALA A 276 -0.19 -2.72 -20.57
CA ALA A 276 -0.37 -3.99 -21.26
C ALA A 276 -0.65 -3.81 -22.77
N ARG A 277 -1.27 -2.69 -23.16
CA ARG A 277 -1.50 -2.35 -24.57
C ARG A 277 -0.23 -1.88 -25.28
N THR A 278 0.67 -1.20 -24.57
CA THR A 278 1.92 -0.65 -25.15
C THR A 278 3.16 -0.99 -24.30
N PRO A 279 3.49 -2.29 -24.11
CA PRO A 279 4.52 -2.72 -23.17
C PRO A 279 5.92 -2.17 -23.51
N ASN A 280 6.24 -2.02 -24.80
CA ASN A 280 7.51 -1.45 -25.23
C ASN A 280 7.63 0.04 -24.89
N ALA A 281 6.55 0.81 -25.01
CA ALA A 281 6.53 2.22 -24.62
C ALA A 281 6.66 2.37 -23.11
N TYR A 282 5.99 1.49 -22.34
CA TYR A 282 6.14 1.41 -20.89
C TYR A 282 7.60 1.12 -20.46
N LEU A 283 8.24 0.10 -21.07
CA LEU A 283 9.65 -0.21 -20.79
C LEU A 283 10.59 0.91 -21.24
N GLY A 284 10.33 1.56 -22.37
CA GLY A 284 11.09 2.72 -22.84
C GLY A 284 11.01 3.90 -21.87
N ALA A 285 9.80 4.19 -21.35
CA ALA A 285 9.60 5.23 -20.34
C ALA A 285 10.30 4.87 -19.01
N ALA A 286 10.26 3.61 -18.59
CA ALA A 286 10.97 3.13 -17.40
C ALA A 286 12.50 3.21 -17.57
N ALA A 287 13.02 2.93 -18.76
CA ALA A 287 14.43 3.13 -19.09
C ALA A 287 14.81 4.62 -19.05
N GLY A 288 13.94 5.50 -19.57
CA GLY A 288 14.08 6.95 -19.46
C GLY A 288 14.13 7.43 -18.02
N PHE A 289 13.24 6.94 -17.16
CA PHE A 289 13.26 7.20 -15.72
C PHE A 289 14.61 6.77 -15.08
N ALA A 290 15.11 5.58 -15.41
CA ALA A 290 16.34 5.05 -14.85
C ALA A 290 17.60 5.87 -15.17
N THR A 291 17.55 6.77 -16.16
CA THR A 291 18.64 7.73 -16.43
C THR A 291 18.79 8.79 -15.34
N GLY A 292 17.75 9.01 -14.52
CA GLY A 292 17.72 10.06 -13.49
C GLY A 292 17.67 11.49 -14.04
N THR A 293 17.55 11.66 -15.35
CA THR A 293 17.43 13.00 -15.96
C THR A 293 16.09 13.64 -15.59
N PRO A 294 16.03 14.97 -15.34
CA PRO A 294 14.77 15.64 -15.03
C PRO A 294 13.67 15.40 -16.07
N SER A 295 14.03 15.38 -17.36
CA SER A 295 13.10 15.09 -18.46
C SER A 295 12.61 13.64 -18.43
N GLY A 296 13.49 12.66 -18.22
CA GLY A 296 13.10 11.25 -18.12
C GLY A 296 12.20 10.96 -16.93
N VAL A 297 12.52 11.54 -15.77
CA VAL A 297 11.69 11.41 -14.55
C VAL A 297 10.34 12.10 -14.72
N GLY A 298 10.31 13.34 -15.23
CA GLY A 298 9.07 14.06 -15.48
C GLY A 298 8.16 13.34 -16.49
N ALA A 299 8.71 12.87 -17.61
CA ALA A 299 7.97 12.12 -18.62
C ALA A 299 7.40 10.81 -18.06
N TRP A 300 8.13 10.11 -17.20
CA TRP A 300 7.64 8.91 -16.52
C TRP A 300 6.47 9.19 -15.59
N VAL A 301 6.53 10.28 -14.80
CA VAL A 301 5.43 10.67 -13.91
C VAL A 301 4.18 11.01 -14.72
N VAL A 302 4.32 11.73 -15.83
CA VAL A 302 3.22 12.03 -16.76
C VAL A 302 2.63 10.74 -17.33
N ALA A 303 3.46 9.81 -17.82
CA ALA A 303 3.00 8.52 -18.34
C ALA A 303 2.26 7.67 -17.29
N CYS A 304 2.67 7.74 -16.02
CA CYS A 304 1.93 7.11 -14.92
C CYS A 304 0.57 7.79 -14.68
N ALA A 305 0.50 9.11 -14.80
CA ALA A 305 -0.75 9.86 -14.67
C ALA A 305 -1.74 9.48 -15.77
N ASP A 306 -1.28 9.43 -17.02
CA ASP A 306 -2.11 9.06 -18.17
C ASP A 306 -2.62 7.62 -18.05
N ALA A 307 -1.79 6.70 -17.52
CA ALA A 307 -2.22 5.35 -17.17
C ALA A 307 -3.28 5.31 -16.05
N VAL A 308 -3.21 6.21 -15.06
CA VAL A 308 -4.25 6.36 -14.03
C VAL A 308 -5.56 6.88 -14.65
N VAL A 309 -5.50 7.86 -15.54
CA VAL A 309 -6.68 8.39 -16.25
C VAL A 309 -7.36 7.29 -17.07
N ASP A 310 -6.60 6.56 -17.88
CA ASP A 310 -7.11 5.42 -18.66
C ASP A 310 -7.68 4.32 -17.74
N GLY A 311 -6.95 4.00 -16.67
CA GLY A 311 -7.36 3.01 -15.69
C GLY A 311 -8.63 3.38 -14.93
N ALA A 312 -8.89 4.67 -14.71
CA ALA A 312 -10.15 5.15 -14.12
C ALA A 312 -11.32 4.97 -15.09
N GLY A 313 -11.11 5.22 -16.39
CA GLY A 313 -12.08 4.91 -17.44
C GLY A 313 -12.42 3.41 -17.51
N ALA A 314 -11.40 2.55 -17.46
CA ALA A 314 -11.60 1.10 -17.41
C ALA A 314 -12.36 0.65 -16.14
N ALA A 315 -12.03 1.23 -14.98
CA ALA A 315 -12.73 0.97 -13.73
C ALA A 315 -14.20 1.43 -13.76
N ARG A 316 -14.49 2.54 -14.46
CA ARG A 316 -15.86 3.00 -14.69
C ARG A 316 -16.66 1.97 -15.49
N ALA A 317 -16.09 1.40 -16.54
CA ALA A 317 -16.74 0.34 -17.31
C ALA A 317 -17.05 -0.89 -16.43
N VAL A 318 -16.13 -1.28 -15.54
CA VAL A 318 -16.39 -2.33 -14.53
C VAL A 318 -17.55 -1.92 -13.60
N ALA A 319 -17.56 -0.68 -13.13
CA ALA A 319 -18.60 -0.17 -12.25
C ALA A 319 -19.99 -0.18 -12.92
N GLU A 320 -20.07 0.16 -14.21
CA GLU A 320 -21.29 0.10 -15.03
C GLU A 320 -21.75 -1.35 -15.21
N ALA A 321 -20.85 -2.26 -15.54
CA ALA A 321 -21.12 -3.68 -15.71
C ALA A 321 -21.64 -4.31 -14.41
N VAL A 322 -20.91 -4.11 -13.30
CA VAL A 322 -21.33 -4.53 -11.95
C VAL A 322 -22.70 -3.98 -11.65
N ARG A 323 -22.95 -2.66 -11.77
CA ARG A 323 -24.26 -2.06 -11.52
C ARG A 323 -25.38 -2.73 -12.33
N ALA A 324 -25.11 -3.07 -13.59
CA ALA A 324 -26.06 -3.75 -14.47
C ALA A 324 -26.23 -5.26 -14.17
N GLY A 325 -25.46 -5.81 -13.22
CA GLY A 325 -25.50 -7.23 -12.87
C GLY A 325 -24.83 -8.12 -13.92
N ARG A 326 -23.94 -7.56 -14.75
CA ARG A 326 -23.21 -8.27 -15.80
C ARG A 326 -21.72 -8.12 -15.53
N LEU A 327 -21.00 -9.21 -15.33
CA LEU A 327 -19.55 -9.21 -15.46
C LEU A 327 -19.29 -9.84 -16.82
N ASP A 328 -19.07 -9.00 -17.84
CA ASP A 328 -18.81 -9.51 -19.19
C ASP A 328 -17.58 -10.42 -19.15
N ALA A 329 -17.69 -11.56 -19.86
CA ALA A 329 -16.65 -12.55 -20.07
C ALA A 329 -15.40 -11.89 -20.67
#